data_AF-A0A842L0B6-F1
#
_entry.id   AF-A0A842L0B6-F1
#
_cell.length_a   1.000
_cell.length_b   1.000
_cell.length_c   1.000
_cell.angle_alpha   90.00
_cell.angle_beta   90.00
_cell.angle_gamma   90.00
#
_symmetry.space_group_name_H-M   'P 1'
#
loop_
_entity.id
_entity.type
_entity.pdbx_description
1 polymer ?
#
loop_
_entity_poly.entity_id
_entity_poly.type
_entity_poly.pdbx_seq_one_letter_code
_entity_poly.pdbx_strand_id
1 'polypeptide(L)'
;MRLWSIHPKYLDQKGLTALWREALLAQKVLENKTKAYKNHPQLQRFKNTQNPTLYIGTYLYHIHQEAKTRNYNFNIKKIKEYNTNIEKIPIKEGQIKYEYKHLQKKLK
;
A
#
# COMPACT_ATOMS: atom_id res chain seq x y z
N MET A 1 -0.92 -8.89 6.39
CA MET A 1 -1.13 -7.64 5.63
C MET A 1 -0.24 -6.55 6.20
N ARG A 2 0.68 -6.03 5.39
CA ARG A 2 1.52 -4.88 5.71
C ARG A 2 1.60 -3.92 4.52
N LEU A 3 1.07 -2.73 4.75
CA LEU A 3 1.16 -1.57 3.89
C LEU A 3 2.24 -0.66 4.47
N TRP A 4 3.23 -0.36 3.65
CA TRP A 4 4.37 0.48 4.01
C TRP A 4 4.06 1.96 3.72
N SER A 5 4.40 2.85 4.65
CA SER A 5 4.52 4.28 4.39
C SER A 5 5.87 4.65 3.80
N ILE A 6 6.91 3.84 4.02
CA ILE A 6 8.18 3.98 3.31
C ILE A 6 8.01 3.74 1.81
N HIS A 7 8.81 4.44 1.01
CA HIS A 7 8.74 4.34 -0.44
C HIS A 7 9.07 2.89 -0.91
N PRO A 8 8.28 2.29 -1.82
CA PRO A 8 8.51 0.93 -2.32
C PRO A 8 9.90 0.69 -2.91
N LYS A 9 10.59 1.77 -3.32
CA LYS A 9 11.99 1.71 -3.79
C LYS A 9 12.96 1.04 -2.82
N TYR A 10 12.67 1.07 -1.53
CA TYR A 10 13.52 0.46 -0.50
C TYR A 10 13.20 -1.02 -0.25
N LEU A 11 12.16 -1.56 -0.88
CA LEU A 11 11.81 -2.98 -0.76
C LEU A 11 12.59 -3.82 -1.76
N ASP A 12 12.96 -5.03 -1.33
CA ASP A 12 13.49 -6.07 -2.20
C ASP A 12 12.40 -6.64 -3.12
N GLN A 13 12.76 -7.54 -4.04
CA GLN A 13 11.81 -8.18 -4.96
C GLN A 13 10.65 -8.87 -4.23
N LYS A 14 10.94 -9.60 -3.15
CA LYS A 14 9.93 -10.32 -2.37
C LYS A 14 9.03 -9.33 -1.64
N GLY A 15 9.60 -8.30 -1.03
CA GLY A 15 8.88 -7.22 -0.36
C GLY A 15 7.95 -6.46 -1.29
N LEU A 16 8.40 -6.11 -2.50
CA LEU A 16 7.58 -5.40 -3.49
C LEU A 16 6.41 -6.26 -3.98
N THR A 17 6.66 -7.53 -4.27
CA THR A 17 5.61 -8.48 -4.70
C THR A 17 4.60 -8.74 -3.59
N ALA A 18 5.05 -8.90 -2.35
CA ALA A 18 4.19 -9.04 -1.18
C ALA A 18 3.34 -7.79 -0.97
N LEU A 19 3.95 -6.61 -1.04
CA LEU A 19 3.27 -5.32 -0.88
C LEU A 19 2.13 -5.16 -1.89
N TRP A 20 2.37 -5.50 -3.16
CA TRP A 20 1.34 -5.46 -4.20
C TRP A 20 0.14 -6.37 -3.86
N ARG A 21 0.39 -7.61 -3.47
CA ARG A 21 -0.67 -8.57 -3.09
C ARG A 21 -1.46 -8.11 -1.87
N GLU A 22 -0.77 -7.59 -0.87
CA GLU A 22 -1.36 -7.10 0.37
C GLU A 22 -2.16 -5.81 0.17
N ALA A 23 -1.71 -4.91 -0.70
CA ALA A 23 -2.46 -3.71 -1.08
C ALA A 23 -3.71 -4.04 -1.91
N LEU A 24 -3.66 -5.05 -2.78
CA LEU A 24 -4.85 -5.53 -3.49
C LEU A 24 -5.87 -6.17 -2.53
N LEU A 25 -5.39 -6.88 -1.50
CA LEU A 25 -6.25 -7.37 -0.43
C LEU A 25 -6.88 -6.21 0.33
N ALA A 26 -6.08 -5.20 0.72
CA ALA A 26 -6.57 -3.99 1.39
C ALA A 26 -7.68 -3.30 0.58
N GLN A 27 -7.52 -3.16 -0.74
CA GLN A 27 -8.55 -2.62 -1.62
C GLN A 27 -9.85 -3.43 -1.51
N LYS A 28 -9.80 -4.76 -1.60
CA LYS A 28 -10.99 -5.61 -1.44
C LYS A 28 -11.63 -5.48 -0.05
N VAL A 29 -10.82 -5.32 1.00
CA VAL A 29 -11.32 -5.12 2.37
C VAL A 29 -12.07 -3.79 2.47
N LEU A 30 -11.54 -2.71 1.90
CA LEU A 30 -12.17 -1.39 1.88
C LEU A 30 -13.44 -1.36 1.02
N GLU A 31 -13.51 -2.19 -0.03
CA GLU A 31 -14.72 -2.42 -0.82
C GLU A 31 -15.75 -3.35 -0.13
N ASN A 32 -15.52 -3.77 1.12
CA ASN A 32 -16.36 -4.75 1.85
C ASN A 32 -16.49 -6.14 1.19
N LYS A 33 -15.58 -6.49 0.27
CA LYS A 33 -15.59 -7.77 -0.47
C LYS A 33 -14.90 -8.91 0.28
N THR A 34 -14.46 -8.69 1.51
CA THR A 34 -13.83 -9.72 2.35
C THR A 34 -14.51 -9.81 3.71
N LYS A 35 -14.57 -11.02 4.28
CA LYS A 35 -15.02 -11.23 5.67
C LYS A 35 -13.89 -10.96 6.68
N ALA A 36 -12.65 -11.31 6.32
CA ALA A 36 -11.47 -11.12 7.15
C ALA A 36 -10.81 -9.73 6.96
N TYR A 37 -9.93 -9.36 7.90
CA TYR A 37 -9.10 -8.14 7.90
C TYR A 37 -9.84 -6.79 7.96
N LYS A 38 -11.16 -6.78 8.15
CA LYS A 38 -11.98 -5.56 8.23
C LYS A 38 -11.46 -4.55 9.25
N ASN A 39 -10.98 -5.02 10.41
CA ASN A 39 -10.53 -4.17 11.51
C ASN A 39 -9.00 -3.97 11.55
N HIS A 40 -8.32 -4.21 10.43
CA HIS A 40 -6.86 -4.12 10.40
C HIS A 40 -6.37 -2.67 10.66
N PRO A 41 -5.50 -2.41 11.65
CA PRO A 41 -5.10 -1.05 12.06
C PRO A 41 -4.54 -0.19 10.92
N GLN A 42 -3.78 -0.77 10.01
CA GLN A 42 -3.19 -0.03 8.89
C GLN A 42 -4.23 0.44 7.86
N LEU A 43 -5.45 -0.10 7.86
CA LEU A 43 -6.52 0.37 7.00
C LEU A 43 -7.17 1.65 7.53
N GLN A 44 -7.02 1.95 8.83
CA GLN A 44 -7.66 3.12 9.45
C GLN A 44 -7.27 4.43 8.76
N ARG A 45 -6.00 4.56 8.34
CA ARG A 45 -5.55 5.75 7.61
C ARG A 45 -6.29 5.97 6.28
N PHE A 46 -6.74 4.90 5.63
CA PHE A 46 -7.54 4.97 4.40
C PHE A 46 -9.03 5.17 4.71
N LYS A 47 -9.54 4.48 5.73
CA LYS A 47 -10.93 4.61 6.18
C LYS A 47 -11.28 6.01 6.67
N ASN A 48 -10.31 6.73 7.22
CA ASN A 48 -10.48 8.10 7.70
C ASN A 48 -10.43 9.15 6.58
N THR A 49 -10.36 8.72 5.31
CA THR A 49 -10.44 9.63 4.15
C THR A 49 -11.86 9.65 3.59
N GLN A 50 -12.19 10.68 2.80
CA GLN A 50 -13.50 10.80 2.16
C GLN A 50 -13.78 9.68 1.15
N ASN A 51 -12.75 9.13 0.49
CA ASN A 51 -12.87 8.01 -0.43
C ASN A 51 -11.76 6.97 -0.21
N PRO A 52 -11.98 5.98 0.68
CA PRO A 52 -10.96 4.97 0.98
C PRO A 52 -10.49 4.17 -0.24
N THR A 53 -11.38 3.92 -1.20
CA THR A 53 -11.10 3.15 -2.43
C THR A 53 -10.15 3.94 -3.35
N LEU A 54 -10.38 5.23 -3.53
CA LEU A 54 -9.49 6.11 -4.29
C LEU A 54 -8.09 6.19 -3.68
N TYR A 55 -7.99 6.31 -2.36
CA TYR A 55 -6.70 6.42 -1.68
C TYR A 55 -5.90 5.10 -1.73
N ILE A 56 -6.53 3.94 -1.50
CA ILE A 56 -5.82 2.65 -1.63
C ILE A 56 -5.45 2.35 -3.08
N GLY A 57 -6.29 2.75 -4.03
CA GLY A 57 -5.99 2.58 -5.45
C GLY A 57 -4.87 3.50 -5.93
N THR A 58 -4.78 4.73 -5.42
CA THR A 58 -3.65 5.64 -5.66
C THR A 58 -2.36 5.10 -5.04
N TYR A 59 -2.45 4.50 -3.84
CA TYR A 59 -1.32 3.80 -3.24
C TYR A 59 -0.84 2.61 -4.10
N LEU A 60 -1.77 1.79 -4.60
CA LEU A 60 -1.49 0.71 -5.56
C LEU A 60 -0.85 1.23 -6.84
N TYR A 61 -1.30 2.38 -7.35
CA TYR A 61 -0.74 2.98 -8.55
C TYR A 61 0.76 3.31 -8.39
N HIS A 62 1.15 3.91 -7.26
CA HIS A 62 2.57 4.19 -6.99
C HIS A 62 3.41 2.92 -6.82
N ILE A 63 2.86 1.85 -6.23
CA ILE A 63 3.52 0.54 -6.20
C ILE A 63 3.71 0.00 -7.63
N HIS A 64 2.69 0.12 -8.48
CA HIS A 64 2.76 -0.30 -9.87
C HIS A 64 3.82 0.51 -10.65
N GLN A 65 3.95 1.82 -10.42
CA GLN A 65 5.00 2.62 -11.04
C GLN A 65 6.41 2.13 -10.64
N GLU A 66 6.66 1.88 -9.36
CA GLU A 66 7.94 1.30 -8.91
C GLU A 66 8.17 -0.10 -9.48
N ALA A 67 7.11 -0.90 -9.62
CA ALA A 67 7.21 -2.21 -10.24
C ALA A 67 7.59 -2.08 -11.72
N LYS A 68 6.99 -1.14 -12.43
CA LYS A 68 7.26 -0.86 -13.84
C LYS A 68 8.70 -0.38 -14.07
N THR A 69 9.25 0.51 -13.23
CA THR A 69 10.64 0.97 -13.35
C THR A 69 11.65 -0.16 -13.16
N ARG A 70 11.26 -1.24 -12.49
CA ARG A 70 12.05 -2.46 -12.27
C ARG A 70 11.66 -3.62 -13.20
N ASN A 71 10.91 -3.34 -14.27
CA ASN A 71 10.46 -4.32 -15.26
C ASN A 71 9.54 -5.45 -14.74
N TYR A 72 8.80 -5.23 -13.64
CA TYR A 72 7.74 -6.15 -13.22
C TYR A 72 6.43 -5.88 -13.97
N ASN A 73 5.72 -6.94 -14.33
CA ASN A 73 4.44 -6.88 -15.04
C ASN A 73 3.24 -6.98 -14.07
N PHE A 74 3.09 -6.01 -13.17
CA PHE A 74 1.90 -5.94 -12.31
C PHE A 74 0.68 -5.51 -13.12
N ASN A 75 -0.40 -6.28 -13.02
CA ASN A 75 -1.61 -5.98 -13.78
C ASN A 75 -2.34 -4.74 -13.21
N ILE A 76 -2.16 -3.59 -13.88
CA ILE A 76 -2.78 -2.31 -13.52
C ILE A 76 -4.31 -2.36 -13.52
N LYS A 77 -4.95 -3.23 -14.32
CA LYS A 77 -6.42 -3.39 -14.36
C LYS A 77 -7.02 -3.89 -13.05
N LYS A 78 -6.18 -4.35 -12.10
CA LYS A 78 -6.61 -4.75 -10.74
C LYS A 78 -6.85 -3.56 -9.82
N ILE A 79 -6.35 -2.38 -10.16
CA ILE A 79 -6.58 -1.12 -9.43
C ILE A 79 -7.96 -0.60 -9.84
N LYS A 80 -8.81 -0.28 -8.85
CA LYS A 80 -10.21 0.10 -9.13
C LYS A 80 -10.37 1.52 -9.63
N GLU A 81 -9.75 2.45 -8.92
CA GLU A 81 -9.70 3.86 -9.26
C GLU A 81 -8.43 4.44 -8.63
N TYR A 82 -7.86 5.47 -9.23
CA TYR A 82 -6.72 6.18 -8.66
C TYR A 82 -6.70 7.60 -9.20
N ASN A 83 -6.13 8.52 -8.42
CA ASN A 83 -5.92 9.91 -8.84
C ASN A 83 -4.60 10.39 -8.24
N THR A 84 -3.66 10.78 -9.09
CA THR A 84 -2.32 11.24 -8.68
C THR A 84 -2.33 12.66 -8.10
N ASN A 85 -3.45 13.39 -8.24
CA ASN A 85 -3.60 14.78 -7.83
C ASN A 85 -4.49 14.90 -6.57
N ILE A 86 -4.45 13.91 -5.68
CA ILE A 86 -5.16 13.93 -4.39
C ILE A 86 -4.27 14.42 -3.26
N GLU A 87 -4.89 14.91 -2.19
CA GLU A 87 -4.19 15.27 -0.96
C GLU A 87 -3.47 14.06 -0.35
N LYS A 88 -2.30 14.29 0.26
CA LYS A 88 -1.52 13.23 0.91
C LYS A 88 -2.07 12.96 2.30
N ILE A 89 -2.17 11.68 2.67
CA ILE A 89 -2.49 11.28 4.04
C ILE A 89 -1.29 11.64 4.94
N PRO A 90 -1.48 12.44 6.02
CA PRO A 90 -0.41 12.72 6.96
C PRO A 90 -0.02 11.44 7.71
N ILE A 91 1.27 11.26 7.93
CA ILE A 91 1.82 10.12 8.69
C ILE A 91 2.66 10.64 9.84
N LYS A 92 2.59 9.96 10.98
CA LYS A 92 3.42 10.30 12.14
C LYS A 92 4.87 9.90 11.90
N GLU A 93 5.82 10.74 12.30
CA GLU A 93 7.25 10.44 12.17
C GLU A 93 7.64 9.11 12.86
N GLY A 94 7.03 8.82 14.02
CA GLY A 94 7.22 7.56 14.75
C GLY A 94 6.84 6.32 13.92
N GLN A 95 5.87 6.43 13.01
CA GLN A 95 5.52 5.32 12.11
C GLN A 95 6.65 5.05 11.11
N ILE A 96 7.23 6.09 10.52
CA ILE A 96 8.38 5.94 9.59
C ILE A 96 9.58 5.34 10.32
N LYS A 97 9.92 5.84 11.51
CA LYS A 97 11.02 5.30 12.34
C LYS A 97 10.82 3.81 12.65
N TYR A 98 9.58 3.42 13.00
CA TYR A 98 9.24 2.02 13.26
C TYR A 98 9.38 1.16 12.00
N GLU A 99 8.80 1.60 10.87
CA GLU A 99 8.85 0.86 9.62
C GLU A 99 10.26 0.70 9.10
N TYR A 100 11.09 1.74 9.17
CA TYR A 100 12.50 1.68 8.78
C TYR A 100 13.28 0.63 9.57
N LYS A 101 13.18 0.66 10.91
CA LYS A 101 13.81 -0.36 11.79
C LYS A 101 13.30 -1.77 11.49
N HIS A 102 12.01 -1.90 11.18
CA HIS A 102 11.40 -3.19 10.83
C HIS A 102 11.90 -3.71 9.48
N LEU A 103 12.08 -2.83 8.49
CA LEU A 103 12.64 -3.19 7.19
C LEU A 103 14.09 -3.68 7.33
N GLN A 104 14.94 -2.96 8.07
CA GLN A 104 16.34 -3.36 8.29
C GLN A 104 16.46 -4.76 8.90
N LYS A 105 15.57 -5.14 9.81
CA LYS A 105 15.54 -6.49 10.40
C LYS A 105 15.18 -7.58 9.39
N LYS A 106 14.44 -7.24 8.33
CA LYS A 106 13.99 -8.18 7.29
C LYS A 106 14.98 -8.38 6.15
N LEU A 107 15.91 -7.45 5.96
CA LEU A 107 16.91 -7.50 4.90
C LEU A 107 18.23 -8.16 5.33
N LYS A 108 18.23 -8.84 6.49
CA LYS A 108 19.36 -9.63 6.97
C LYS A 108 19.39 -11.01 6.32
#